data_AF-A0A504Y7Q7-F1
#
_entry.id   AF-A0A504Y7Q7-F1
#
_cell.length_a   1.000
_cell.length_b   1.000
_cell.length_c   1.000
_cell.angle_alpha   90.00
_cell.angle_beta   90.00
_cell.angle_gamma   90.00
#
_symmetry.space_group_name_H-M   'P 1'
#
loop_
_entity.id
_entity.type
_entity.pdbx_description
1 polymer ?
#
loop_
_entity_poly.entity_id
_entity_poly.type
_entity_poly.pdbx_seq_one_letter_code
_entity_poly.pdbx_strand_id
1 'polypeptide(L)'
;MIHQGHPIDILINNAGIDFPRPEFGADGIELHVRVNHLGHFLLTNLLKPILVASNAPRIIVLSSLLHRLAEVNVNDLCRPLVGSPYANSKLLNVIHARQLVERWSDHAHERNSGCHVLAVSVHPGLGDDTNISALAVSFGEWRLLF
;
A
#
# COMPACT_ATOMS: atom_id res chain seq x y z
N MET A 1 -16.99 11.19 9.52
CA MET A 1 -15.92 11.88 8.79
C MET A 1 -15.93 11.56 7.29
N ILE A 2 -15.81 10.31 6.82
CA ILE A 2 -15.83 9.97 5.37
C ILE A 2 -17.22 10.22 4.73
N HIS A 3 -18.30 10.02 5.50
CA HIS A 3 -19.68 10.12 5.02
C HIS A 3 -20.20 11.57 4.81
N GLN A 4 -19.40 12.58 5.17
CA GLN A 4 -19.79 14.00 5.06
C GLN A 4 -19.27 14.69 3.78
N GLY A 5 -18.66 13.94 2.86
CA GLY A 5 -18.19 14.49 1.57
C GLY A 5 -17.03 15.49 1.68
N HIS A 6 -16.39 15.59 2.85
CA HIS A 6 -15.20 16.42 3.01
C HIS A 6 -14.03 15.82 2.21
N PRO A 7 -13.30 16.64 1.44
CA PRO A 7 -12.12 16.18 0.74
C PRO A 7 -11.07 15.58 1.68
N ILE A 8 -10.32 14.60 1.17
CA ILE A 8 -9.14 14.08 1.86
C ILE A 8 -7.91 14.68 1.19
N ASP A 9 -7.12 15.44 1.95
CA ASP A 9 -5.89 16.03 1.43
C ASP A 9 -4.73 15.03 1.40
N ILE A 10 -4.67 14.12 2.39
CA ILE A 10 -3.57 13.16 2.55
C ILE A 10 -4.12 11.77 2.87
N LEU A 11 -3.70 10.78 2.08
CA LEU A 11 -3.85 9.36 2.37
C LEU A 11 -2.47 8.74 2.56
N ILE A 12 -2.27 8.05 3.69
CA ILE A 12 -1.05 7.29 3.97
C ILE A 12 -1.39 5.81 4.05
N ASN A 13 -1.02 5.07 3.02
CA ASN A 13 -1.09 3.61 2.98
C ASN A 13 0.11 3.03 3.73
N ASN A 14 0.06 3.09 5.06
CA ASN A 14 1.13 2.68 5.98
C ASN A 14 0.99 1.24 6.48
N ALA A 15 -0.24 0.74 6.64
CA ALA A 15 -0.49 -0.53 7.30
C ALA A 15 0.26 -1.68 6.61
N GLY A 16 0.84 -2.59 7.40
CA GLY A 16 1.49 -3.75 6.82
C GLY A 16 1.81 -4.82 7.83
N ILE A 17 2.02 -6.00 7.30
CA ILE A 17 2.46 -7.21 8.00
C ILE A 17 3.74 -7.74 7.36
N ASP A 18 4.50 -8.49 8.14
CA ASP A 18 5.66 -9.25 7.71
C ASP A 18 5.69 -10.55 8.55
N PHE A 19 5.62 -11.70 7.89
CA PHE A 19 5.61 -13.02 8.50
C PHE A 19 6.75 -13.86 7.92
N PRO A 20 7.41 -14.72 8.73
CA PRO A 20 8.53 -15.54 8.27
C PRO A 20 8.20 -16.52 7.13
N ARG A 21 6.92 -16.86 6.97
CA ARG A 21 6.43 -17.82 5.96
C ARG A 21 5.22 -17.26 5.23
N PRO A 22 4.99 -17.64 3.96
CA PRO A 22 3.78 -17.30 3.25
C PRO A 22 2.55 -17.89 3.96
N GLU A 23 1.54 -17.06 4.18
CA GLU A 23 0.24 -17.47 4.71
C GLU A 23 -0.86 -17.07 3.72
N PHE A 24 -1.98 -17.78 3.73
CA PHE A 24 -3.06 -17.58 2.78
C PHE A 24 -4.38 -17.33 3.48
N GLY A 25 -5.16 -16.37 2.96
CA GLY A 25 -6.54 -16.19 3.34
C GLY A 25 -7.46 -17.30 2.82
N ALA A 26 -8.71 -17.31 3.27
CA ALA A 26 -9.74 -18.22 2.78
C ALA A 26 -10.07 -18.02 1.28
N ASP A 27 -9.76 -16.83 0.75
CA ASP A 27 -9.84 -16.45 -0.66
C ASP A 27 -8.64 -16.95 -1.49
N GLY A 28 -7.67 -17.62 -0.86
CA GLY A 28 -6.49 -18.16 -1.52
C GLY A 28 -5.45 -17.10 -1.89
N ILE A 29 -5.60 -15.86 -1.43
CA ILE A 29 -4.65 -14.77 -1.63
C ILE A 29 -3.61 -14.81 -0.51
N GLU A 30 -2.34 -14.67 -0.89
CA GLU A 30 -1.22 -14.56 0.04
C GLU A 30 -1.36 -13.31 0.93
N LEU A 31 -1.14 -13.46 2.24
CA LEU A 31 -1.49 -12.44 3.23
C LEU A 31 -0.73 -11.12 3.06
N HIS A 32 0.58 -11.14 2.74
CA HIS A 32 1.33 -9.91 2.52
C HIS A 32 0.77 -9.13 1.32
N VAL A 33 0.49 -9.82 0.21
CA VAL A 33 -0.14 -9.19 -0.95
C VAL A 33 -1.52 -8.64 -0.57
N ARG A 34 -2.31 -9.43 0.16
CA ARG A 34 -3.67 -9.05 0.56
C ARG A 34 -3.68 -7.79 1.43
N VAL A 35 -2.85 -7.75 2.46
CA VAL A 35 -2.82 -6.66 3.45
C VAL A 35 -2.01 -5.46 2.96
N ASN A 36 -0.74 -5.69 2.58
CA ASN A 36 0.19 -4.60 2.29
C ASN A 36 -0.13 -3.88 0.98
N HIS A 37 -0.79 -4.58 0.04
CA HIS A 37 -1.03 -4.08 -1.32
C HIS A 37 -2.52 -4.04 -1.69
N LEU A 38 -3.23 -5.17 -1.79
CA LEU A 38 -4.60 -5.20 -2.35
C LEU A 38 -5.60 -4.41 -1.49
N GLY A 39 -5.50 -4.50 -0.17
CA GLY A 39 -6.32 -3.70 0.74
C GLY A 39 -6.13 -2.19 0.51
N HIS A 40 -4.88 -1.75 0.40
CA HIS A 40 -4.54 -0.36 0.10
C HIS A 40 -4.95 0.06 -1.32
N PHE A 41 -4.76 -0.80 -2.31
CA PHE A 41 -5.17 -0.57 -3.69
C PHE A 41 -6.68 -0.32 -3.76
N LEU A 42 -7.47 -1.21 -3.16
CA LEU A 42 -8.93 -1.09 -3.14
C LEU A 42 -9.36 0.17 -2.38
N LEU A 43 -8.82 0.40 -1.18
CA LEU A 43 -9.13 1.58 -0.37
C LEU A 43 -8.84 2.87 -1.14
N THR A 44 -7.66 2.97 -1.75
CA THR A 44 -7.25 4.17 -2.51
C THR A 44 -8.22 4.45 -3.67
N ASN A 45 -8.64 3.41 -4.40
CA ASN A 45 -9.59 3.57 -5.50
C ASN A 45 -11.00 3.94 -5.02
N LEU A 46 -11.46 3.37 -3.90
CA LEU A 46 -12.75 3.74 -3.29
C LEU A 46 -12.76 5.19 -2.80
N LEU A 47 -11.63 5.68 -2.27
CA LEU A 47 -11.48 7.06 -1.81
C LEU A 47 -11.17 8.06 -2.94
N LYS A 48 -10.94 7.59 -4.18
CA LYS A 48 -10.60 8.45 -5.33
C LYS A 48 -11.52 9.68 -5.45
N PRO A 49 -12.86 9.58 -5.38
CA PRO A 49 -13.74 10.73 -5.58
C PRO A 49 -13.51 11.87 -4.57
N ILE A 50 -13.22 11.53 -3.31
CA ILE A 50 -12.99 12.52 -2.25
C ILE A 50 -11.54 12.97 -2.15
N LEU A 51 -10.59 12.15 -2.62
CA LEU A 51 -9.19 12.56 -2.78
C LEU A 51 -9.06 13.60 -3.88
N VAL A 52 -9.62 13.35 -5.07
CA VAL A 52 -9.50 14.29 -6.21
C VAL A 52 -10.32 15.56 -6.01
N ALA A 53 -11.23 15.59 -5.03
CA ALA A 53 -11.93 16.80 -4.61
C ALA A 53 -11.05 17.75 -3.77
N SER A 54 -9.91 17.28 -3.26
CA SER A 54 -8.91 18.15 -2.62
C SER A 54 -8.20 18.99 -3.68
N ASN A 55 -7.76 20.19 -3.30
CA ASN A 55 -6.98 21.07 -4.16
C ASN A 55 -5.58 20.51 -4.46
N ALA A 56 -5.01 19.73 -3.54
CA ALA A 56 -3.64 19.22 -3.65
C ALA A 56 -3.48 17.83 -3.00
N PRO A 57 -4.17 16.79 -3.53
CA PRO A 57 -4.19 15.48 -2.90
C PRO A 57 -2.83 14.80 -2.92
N ARG A 58 -2.46 14.20 -1.79
CA ARG A 58 -1.22 13.46 -1.60
C ARG A 58 -1.50 12.03 -1.17
N ILE A 59 -0.91 11.08 -1.86
CA ILE A 59 -1.00 9.65 -1.55
C ILE A 59 0.41 9.14 -1.28
N ILE A 60 0.66 8.74 -0.04
CA ILE A 60 1.94 8.16 0.37
C ILE A 60 1.74 6.66 0.54
N VAL A 61 2.50 5.87 -0.20
CA VAL A 61 2.46 4.40 -0.13
C VAL A 61 3.73 3.89 0.51
N LEU A 62 3.63 3.18 1.63
CA LEU A 62 4.81 2.65 2.29
C LEU A 62 5.31 1.38 1.59
N SER A 63 6.60 1.39 1.30
CA SER A 63 7.37 0.26 0.79
C SER A 63 8.48 -0.10 1.80
N SER A 64 9.49 -0.85 1.36
CA SER A 64 10.64 -1.29 2.15
C SER A 64 11.85 -1.38 1.22
N LEU A 65 13.08 -1.28 1.75
CA LEU A 65 14.29 -1.58 0.99
C LEU A 65 14.24 -2.97 0.34
N LEU A 66 13.54 -3.93 0.97
CA LEU A 66 13.37 -5.29 0.46
C LEU A 66 12.63 -5.38 -0.87
N HIS A 67 11.93 -4.33 -1.34
CA HIS A 67 11.33 -4.33 -2.68
C HIS A 67 12.34 -4.60 -3.81
N ARG A 68 13.63 -4.31 -3.57
CA ARG A 68 14.71 -4.55 -4.54
C ARG A 68 15.03 -6.04 -4.74
N LEU A 69 14.59 -6.89 -3.81
CA LEU A 69 14.75 -8.35 -3.85
C LEU A 69 13.50 -9.07 -4.36
N ALA A 70 12.51 -8.32 -4.85
CA ALA A 70 11.26 -8.88 -5.32
C ALA A 70 11.43 -9.64 -6.66
N GLU A 71 10.69 -10.74 -6.78
CA GLU A 71 10.59 -11.60 -7.96
C GLU A 71 9.12 -11.72 -8.35
N VAL A 72 8.56 -10.63 -8.88
CA VAL A 72 7.13 -10.56 -9.18
C VAL A 72 6.81 -11.32 -10.46
N ASN A 73 5.91 -12.31 -10.35
CA ASN A 73 5.24 -12.93 -11.48
C ASN A 73 3.90 -12.22 -11.75
N VAL A 74 3.83 -11.44 -12.83
CA VAL A 74 2.61 -10.69 -13.20
C VAL A 74 1.40 -11.59 -13.52
N ASN A 75 1.65 -12.85 -13.87
CA ASN A 75 0.57 -13.82 -14.13
C ASN A 75 0.05 -14.46 -12.84
N ASP A 76 0.72 -14.26 -11.69
CA ASP A 76 0.31 -14.80 -10.39
C ASP A 76 0.68 -13.83 -9.26
N LEU A 77 0.01 -12.68 -9.25
CA LEU A 77 0.20 -11.66 -8.20
C LEU A 77 -0.40 -12.08 -6.87
N CYS A 78 -1.44 -12.91 -6.87
CA CYS A 78 -2.18 -13.29 -5.67
C CYS A 78 -1.52 -14.42 -4.89
N ARG A 79 -0.64 -15.22 -5.51
CA ARG A 79 0.09 -16.31 -4.85
C ARG A 79 1.57 -16.27 -5.24
N PRO A 80 2.31 -15.21 -4.87
CA PRO A 80 3.70 -15.07 -5.29
C PRO A 80 4.61 -16.01 -4.48
N LEU A 81 4.63 -17.28 -4.85
CA LEU A 81 5.45 -18.33 -4.25
C LEU A 81 6.93 -18.25 -4.69
N VAL A 82 7.23 -17.41 -5.68
CA VAL A 82 8.60 -17.12 -6.14
C VAL A 82 9.14 -15.92 -5.36
N GLY A 83 10.33 -16.07 -4.78
CA GLY A 83 10.95 -15.04 -3.95
C GLY A 83 10.22 -14.82 -2.62
N SER A 84 10.42 -13.65 -2.01
CA SER A 84 9.74 -13.26 -0.77
C SER A 84 8.39 -12.60 -1.07
N PRO A 85 7.25 -13.13 -0.56
CA PRO A 85 5.94 -12.49 -0.71
C PRO A 85 5.90 -11.09 -0.12
N TYR A 86 6.62 -10.86 1.00
CA TYR A 86 6.78 -9.53 1.57
C TYR A 86 7.48 -8.58 0.58
N ALA A 87 8.65 -8.96 0.07
CA ALA A 87 9.40 -8.16 -0.91
C ALA A 87 8.53 -7.86 -2.15
N ASN A 88 7.81 -8.85 -2.66
CA ASN A 88 6.87 -8.71 -3.77
C ASN A 88 5.77 -7.70 -3.45
N SER A 89 5.13 -7.81 -2.27
CA SER A 89 4.12 -6.84 -1.83
C SER A 89 4.66 -5.40 -1.76
N LYS A 90 5.92 -5.24 -1.36
CA LYS A 90 6.58 -3.92 -1.26
C LYS A 90 6.99 -3.37 -2.63
N LEU A 91 7.33 -4.21 -3.60
CA LEU A 91 7.50 -3.80 -4.99
C LEU A 91 6.17 -3.38 -5.63
N LEU A 92 5.09 -4.13 -5.37
CA LEU A 92 3.75 -3.77 -5.83
C LEU A 92 3.31 -2.39 -5.31
N ASN A 93 3.71 -2.01 -4.09
CA ASN A 93 3.48 -0.67 -3.55
C ASN A 93 4.24 0.43 -4.30
N VAL A 94 5.49 0.18 -4.72
CA VAL A 94 6.25 1.13 -5.56
C VAL A 94 5.57 1.32 -6.91
N ILE A 95 5.20 0.20 -7.55
CA ILE A 95 4.51 0.21 -8.84
C ILE A 95 3.17 0.94 -8.72
N HIS A 96 2.40 0.69 -7.66
CA HIS A 96 1.13 1.34 -7.42
C HIS A 96 1.26 2.87 -7.32
N ALA A 97 2.21 3.37 -6.52
CA ALA A 97 2.41 4.81 -6.37
C ALA A 97 2.71 5.47 -7.73
N ARG A 98 3.56 4.85 -8.55
CA ARG A 98 3.86 5.33 -9.91
C ARG A 98 2.62 5.32 -10.81
N GLN A 99 1.89 4.21 -10.81
CA GLN A 99 0.70 4.04 -11.64
C GLN A 99 -0.45 4.96 -11.23
N LEU A 100 -0.56 5.35 -9.96
CA LEU A 100 -1.53 6.35 -9.50
C LEU A 100 -1.29 7.70 -10.17
N VAL A 101 -0.03 8.16 -10.23
CA VAL A 101 0.32 9.43 -10.89
C VAL A 101 -0.06 9.37 -12.37
N GLU A 102 0.37 8.32 -13.08
CA GLU A 102 0.10 8.15 -14.52
C GLU A 102 -1.42 8.12 -14.78
N ARG A 103 -2.15 7.20 -14.13
CA ARG A 103 -3.57 6.95 -14.43
C ARG A 103 -4.52 8.04 -13.95
N TRP A 104 -4.23 8.71 -12.84
CA TRP A 104 -5.14 9.75 -12.31
C TRP A 104 -4.87 11.11 -12.95
N SER A 105 -3.67 11.35 -13.49
CA SER A 105 -3.38 12.54 -14.30
C SER A 105 -4.16 12.56 -15.60
N ASP A 106 -4.33 11.40 -16.26
CA ASP A 106 -5.13 11.29 -17.48
C ASP A 106 -6.61 11.67 -17.24
N HIS A 107 -7.18 11.22 -16.12
CA HIS A 107 -8.55 11.56 -15.74
C HIS A 107 -8.75 13.03 -15.33
N ALA A 108 -7.71 13.70 -14.82
CA ALA A 108 -7.78 15.12 -14.50
C ALA A 108 -7.92 15.99 -15.77
N HIS A 109 -7.25 15.59 -16.85
CA HIS A 109 -7.39 16.21 -18.17
C HIS A 109 -8.81 16.04 -18.72
N GLU A 110 -9.40 14.85 -18.62
CA GLU A 110 -10.78 14.58 -19.07
C GLU A 110 -11.82 15.44 -18.37
N ARG A 111 -11.61 15.77 -17.09
CA ARG A 111 -12.56 16.56 -16.28
C ARG A 111 -12.28 18.05 -16.30
N ASN A 112 -11.26 18.51 -17.01
CA ASN A 112 -10.77 19.90 -17.00
C ASN A 112 -10.56 20.45 -15.58
N SER A 113 -10.28 19.55 -14.64
CA SER A 113 -10.00 19.85 -13.24
C SER A 113 -8.48 19.87 -13.14
N GLY A 114 -7.87 21.02 -12.85
CA GLY A 114 -6.41 21.16 -12.66
C GLY A 114 -5.85 20.41 -11.43
N CYS A 115 -6.53 19.34 -10.98
CA CYS A 115 -6.16 18.53 -9.84
C CYS A 115 -5.00 17.60 -10.22
N HIS A 116 -3.80 17.97 -9.79
CA HIS A 116 -2.61 17.14 -9.91
C HIS A 116 -2.42 16.32 -8.64
N VAL A 117 -2.67 15.01 -8.74
CA VAL A 117 -2.45 14.08 -7.62
C VAL A 117 -0.97 13.80 -7.49
N LEU A 118 -0.42 14.03 -6.30
CA LEU A 118 0.92 13.59 -5.95
C LEU A 118 0.83 12.21 -5.29
N ALA A 119 1.36 11.17 -5.95
CA ALA A 119 1.52 9.86 -5.35
C ALA A 119 3.01 9.49 -5.28
N VAL A 120 3.47 9.08 -4.10
CA VAL A 120 4.88 8.74 -3.84
C VAL A 120 4.98 7.46 -3.03
N SER A 121 6.06 6.72 -3.27
CA SER A 121 6.43 5.55 -2.47
C SER A 121 7.61 5.91 -1.56
N VAL A 122 7.53 5.52 -0.29
CA VAL A 122 8.57 5.79 0.71
C VAL A 122 8.94 4.50 1.44
N HIS A 123 10.23 4.27 1.67
CA HIS A 123 10.68 3.34 2.70
C HIS A 123 11.24 4.16 3.89
N PRO A 124 10.90 3.82 5.15
CA PRO A 124 11.34 4.60 6.31
C PRO A 124 12.81 4.38 6.70
N GLY A 125 13.49 3.40 6.09
CA GLY A 125 14.84 2.99 6.48
C GLY A 125 14.81 1.72 7.32
N LEU A 126 15.91 1.43 8.03
CA LEU A 126 15.92 0.41 9.08
C LEU A 126 15.22 1.02 10.29
N GLY A 127 14.07 0.46 10.67
CA GLY A 127 13.32 0.89 11.85
C GLY A 127 13.57 -0.10 12.99
N ASP A 128 14.31 0.32 13.99
CA ASP A 128 14.71 -0.56 15.11
C ASP A 128 13.59 -0.74 16.16
N ASP A 129 12.52 0.07 16.07
CA ASP A 129 11.42 0.14 17.05
C ASP A 129 10.03 -0.16 16.44
N THR A 130 9.95 -0.86 15.30
CA THR A 130 8.65 -1.25 14.72
C THR A 130 8.29 -2.69 15.05
N ASN A 131 7.05 -2.94 15.47
CA ASN A 131 6.61 -4.31 15.79
C ASN A 131 6.47 -5.21 14.53
N ILE A 132 6.63 -4.63 13.33
CA ILE A 132 6.50 -5.36 12.06
C ILE A 132 7.63 -6.38 11.86
N SER A 133 8.83 -6.10 12.37
CA SER A 133 9.95 -7.04 12.40
C SER A 133 9.92 -7.93 13.65
N ALA A 134 9.35 -7.47 14.76
CA ALA A 134 9.24 -8.24 15.99
C ALA A 134 8.24 -9.40 15.91
N LEU A 135 7.25 -9.34 15.01
CA LEU A 135 6.41 -10.49 14.64
C LEU A 135 7.20 -11.64 13.99
N ALA A 136 8.40 -11.38 13.47
CA ALA A 136 9.30 -12.44 13.02
C ALA A 136 10.00 -13.17 14.18
N VAL A 137 9.99 -12.61 15.40
CA VAL A 137 10.80 -13.08 16.54
C VAL A 137 9.95 -13.51 17.75
N SER A 138 8.75 -12.99 17.99
CA SER A 138 7.89 -13.53 19.06
C SER A 138 6.41 -13.23 18.86
N PHE A 139 5.59 -14.29 18.86
CA PHE A 139 4.16 -14.16 19.15
C PHE A 139 4.00 -13.97 20.66
N GLY A 140 3.63 -12.77 21.10
CA GLY A 140 3.37 -12.52 22.52
C GLY A 140 2.97 -11.08 22.83
N GLU A 141 1.69 -10.90 23.13
CA GLU A 141 1.04 -9.74 23.77
C GLU A 141 1.05 -8.39 23.02
N TRP A 142 -0.06 -8.13 22.33
CA TRP A 142 -0.48 -6.77 21.99
C TRP A 142 -0.98 -6.06 23.26
N ARG A 143 -0.29 -5.00 23.71
CA ARG A 143 -0.86 -4.01 24.62
C ARG A 143 -1.07 -2.70 23.87
N LEU A 144 -2.34 -2.30 23.76
CA LEU A 144 -2.70 -0.92 23.42
C LEU A 144 -2.28 -0.05 24.61
N LEU A 145 -1.26 0.78 24.41
CA LEU A 145 -0.99 1.89 25.30
C LEU A 145 -1.89 3.04 24.83
N PHE A 146 -2.90 3.34 25.64
CA PHE A 146 -3.57 4.64 25.64
C PHE A 146 -2.80 5.57 26.57
#